data_AF-A0A5J4RIM7-F1
#
_entry.id   AF-A0A5J4RIM7-F1
#
_cell.length_a   1.000
_cell.length_b   1.000
_cell.length_c   1.000
_cell.angle_alpha   90.00
_cell.angle_beta   90.00
_cell.angle_gamma   90.00
#
_symmetry.space_group_name_H-M   'P 1'
#
loop_
_entity.id
_entity.type
_entity.pdbx_description
1 polymer ?
#
loop_
_entity_poly.entity_id
_entity_poly.type
_entity_poly.pdbx_seq_one_letter_code
_entity_poly.pdbx_strand_id
1 'polypeptide(L)'
;MHRFYLTNNLGGGGTNVSRFVDYKQLFDLPNIGLLLNYYYLSGNFDIKMKFDTSLINTIHNYNDIADFLNVAKTYFTNCRSVSSFFKQNVEPTTINGYMLDNGCGNILRDLLQNDTYSSKLINKLIEPFHDFAELLKFDFAIALDYAMKYTYKDNESRDLKSKKLWQKLAGDEEINLSLITTTLELFKSKKYSHHIYAPIHGFDYSSFEDYSQKILETEQKIGSSFNGFALGGIADTRKLPNSVWSISSTISGEIKTGYIVSKLCQSVRSKTDRPLHILGAGSIYVLPFIINAGATSSDCHSAWRRASDGGFDKAKILIPLLNDKLEFINSKHALKYVRIRDIDDSYNFDFGYSIADLKKLYQSDNKENLYFAEILAFYEAIKQYDLIIRFTNTYSDFLQRLCKTTDNEFNTNYQILSDSLNQ
;
A
#
# COMPACT_ATOMS: atom_id res chain seq x y z
N MET A 1 11.44 -1.08 13.61
CA MET A 1 11.20 0.22 12.95
C MET A 1 10.13 0.01 11.88
N HIS A 2 9.11 0.86 11.81
CA HIS A 2 8.04 0.72 10.81
C HIS A 2 8.49 1.24 9.43
N ARG A 3 7.96 0.67 8.34
CA ARG A 3 8.16 1.18 6.98
C ARG A 3 6.84 1.29 6.22
N PHE A 4 6.63 2.40 5.53
CA PHE A 4 5.47 2.58 4.65
C PHE A 4 5.87 2.28 3.21
N TYR A 5 5.07 1.48 2.51
CA TYR A 5 5.32 1.17 1.10
C TYR A 5 4.32 1.91 0.21
N LEU A 6 4.83 2.77 -0.67
CA LEU A 6 4.00 3.43 -1.66
C LEU A 6 3.72 2.46 -2.81
N THR A 7 2.47 2.37 -3.25
CA THR A 7 2.08 1.48 -4.35
C THR A 7 2.43 2.10 -5.70
N ASN A 8 3.23 1.40 -6.50
CA ASN A 8 3.51 1.75 -7.89
C ASN A 8 3.38 0.53 -8.79
N ASN A 9 2.66 0.66 -9.90
CA ASN A 9 2.51 -0.44 -10.87
C ASN A 9 3.16 -0.11 -12.21
N LEU A 10 4.07 0.87 -12.24
CA LEU A 10 4.74 1.43 -13.41
C LEU A 10 3.82 1.97 -14.51
N GLY A 11 2.55 2.25 -14.19
CA GLY A 11 1.47 2.59 -15.15
C GLY A 11 0.36 1.54 -15.22
N GLY A 12 0.58 0.41 -14.53
CA GLY A 12 -0.32 -0.72 -14.37
C GLY A 12 -1.70 -0.29 -13.90
N GLY A 13 -2.70 -0.60 -14.72
CA GLY A 13 -4.09 -0.31 -14.38
C GLY A 13 -4.67 0.95 -15.02
N GLY A 14 -3.91 1.71 -15.81
CA GLY A 14 -4.41 2.85 -16.60
C GLY A 14 -4.35 4.19 -15.87
N THR A 15 -3.31 4.42 -15.08
CA THR A 15 -3.06 5.66 -14.35
C THR A 15 -1.69 6.23 -14.73
N ASN A 16 -1.49 7.54 -14.57
CA ASN A 16 -0.18 8.19 -14.80
C ASN A 16 0.87 7.85 -13.72
N VAL A 17 0.64 6.77 -12.95
CA VAL A 17 1.56 6.27 -11.91
C VAL A 17 2.96 5.94 -12.48
N SER A 18 3.07 5.70 -13.80
CA SER A 18 4.38 5.55 -14.47
C SER A 18 5.25 6.79 -14.37
N ARG A 19 4.65 7.99 -14.26
CA ARG A 19 5.38 9.26 -14.07
C ARG A 19 6.14 9.31 -12.75
N PHE A 20 5.73 8.53 -11.74
CA PHE A 20 6.49 8.38 -10.51
C PHE A 20 7.97 8.08 -10.77
N VAL A 21 8.29 7.24 -11.76
CA VAL A 21 9.67 6.85 -12.07
C VAL A 21 10.51 8.07 -12.47
N ASP A 22 9.92 9.04 -13.20
CA ASP A 22 10.61 10.26 -13.60
C ASP A 22 10.95 11.15 -12.40
N TYR A 23 10.04 11.17 -11.41
CA TYR A 23 10.11 12.02 -10.23
C TYR A 23 10.60 11.28 -8.98
N LYS A 24 11.08 10.03 -9.12
CA LYS A 24 11.34 9.13 -7.97
C LYS A 24 12.37 9.67 -6.98
N GLN A 25 13.22 10.62 -7.41
CA GLN A 25 14.16 11.34 -6.54
C GLN A 25 13.50 12.11 -5.39
N LEU A 26 12.23 12.48 -5.52
CA LEU A 26 11.49 13.11 -4.44
C LEU A 26 11.23 12.13 -3.29
N PHE A 27 11.15 10.83 -3.59
CA PHE A 27 10.73 9.79 -2.65
C PHE A 27 11.91 9.04 -2.01
N ASP A 28 13.12 9.59 -2.09
CA ASP A 28 14.27 9.11 -1.33
C ASP A 28 14.13 9.53 0.14
N LEU A 29 13.22 8.84 0.83
CA LEU A 29 12.84 9.08 2.23
C LEU A 29 13.15 7.82 3.05
N PRO A 30 13.73 7.95 4.26
CA PRO A 30 14.33 6.84 4.99
C PRO A 30 13.34 5.72 5.36
N ASN A 31 12.06 6.05 5.58
CA ASN A 31 11.04 5.07 6.00
C ASN A 31 10.06 4.71 4.90
N ILE A 32 10.36 5.06 3.65
CA ILE A 32 9.48 4.87 2.51
C ILE A 32 10.08 3.84 1.55
N GLY A 33 9.36 2.74 1.36
CA GLY A 33 9.65 1.71 0.37
C GLY A 33 8.69 1.77 -0.83
N LEU A 34 8.91 0.88 -1.80
CA LEU A 34 8.07 0.73 -2.99
C LEU A 34 7.37 -0.63 -3.00
N LEU A 35 6.04 -0.64 -3.06
CA LEU A 35 5.25 -1.84 -3.36
C LEU A 35 5.04 -1.91 -4.87
N LEU A 36 5.49 -2.99 -5.47
CA LEU A 36 5.26 -3.37 -6.86
C LEU A 36 4.37 -4.60 -6.91
N ASN A 37 3.66 -4.81 -8.01
CA ASN A 37 2.70 -5.90 -8.13
C ASN A 37 3.04 -6.82 -9.32
N TYR A 38 3.25 -8.10 -9.03
CA TYR A 38 3.73 -9.13 -9.97
C TYR A 38 2.87 -9.25 -11.23
N TYR A 39 1.56 -9.09 -11.10
CA TYR A 39 0.65 -9.11 -12.24
C TYR A 39 1.01 -8.08 -13.31
N TYR A 40 1.51 -6.90 -12.91
CA TYR A 40 1.93 -5.86 -13.86
C TYR A 40 3.39 -5.99 -14.31
N LEU A 41 4.21 -6.83 -13.67
CA LEU A 41 5.64 -6.91 -13.99
C LEU A 41 6.01 -8.17 -14.77
N SER A 42 5.27 -9.26 -14.60
CA SER A 42 5.65 -10.57 -15.13
C SER A 42 5.43 -10.74 -16.63
N GLY A 43 4.48 -10.01 -17.23
CA GLY A 43 4.11 -10.18 -18.65
C GLY A 43 3.55 -11.57 -19.02
N ASN A 44 3.38 -12.48 -18.04
CA ASN A 44 3.13 -13.92 -18.22
C ASN A 44 1.67 -14.30 -18.50
N PHE A 45 0.78 -13.33 -18.50
CA PHE A 45 -0.61 -13.51 -18.86
C PHE A 45 -0.76 -12.68 -20.12
N ASP A 46 -1.34 -13.21 -21.20
CA ASP A 46 -1.61 -12.57 -22.51
C ASP A 46 -2.49 -11.32 -22.40
N ILE A 47 -2.08 -10.40 -21.54
CA ILE A 47 -2.71 -9.20 -21.12
C ILE A 47 -1.99 -8.14 -21.90
N LYS A 48 -2.78 -7.42 -22.69
CA LYS A 48 -2.32 -6.21 -23.34
C LYS A 48 -2.02 -5.18 -22.25
N MET A 49 -0.82 -5.25 -21.68
CA MET A 49 -0.28 -4.20 -20.83
C MET A 49 -0.39 -2.89 -21.61
N LYS A 50 -1.14 -1.95 -21.04
CA LYS A 50 -1.54 -0.73 -21.75
C LYS A 50 -0.42 0.31 -21.87
N PHE A 51 0.77 0.04 -21.31
CA PHE A 51 1.86 1.00 -21.19
C PHE A 51 3.21 0.26 -21.16
N ASP A 52 4.23 0.88 -21.77
CA ASP A 52 5.67 0.58 -21.65
C ASP A 52 6.09 -0.90 -21.73
N THR A 53 5.37 -1.71 -22.51
CA THR A 53 5.65 -3.16 -22.70
C THR A 53 7.06 -3.44 -23.19
N SER A 54 7.62 -2.59 -24.04
CA SER A 54 9.00 -2.73 -24.50
C SER A 54 9.99 -2.72 -23.35
N LEU A 55 9.78 -1.84 -22.35
CA LEU A 55 10.62 -1.74 -21.18
C LEU A 55 10.35 -2.89 -20.20
N ILE A 56 9.08 -3.17 -19.89
CA ILE A 56 8.70 -4.25 -18.96
C ILE A 56 9.21 -5.61 -19.46
N ASN A 57 9.14 -5.87 -20.77
CA ASN A 57 9.67 -7.10 -21.35
C ASN A 57 11.17 -7.28 -21.13
N THR A 58 11.93 -6.24 -20.78
CA THR A 58 13.36 -6.37 -20.45
C THR A 58 13.63 -6.71 -18.99
N ILE A 59 12.62 -6.72 -18.11
CA ILE A 59 12.81 -6.86 -16.66
C ILE A 59 13.56 -8.13 -16.26
N HIS A 60 13.41 -9.22 -17.02
CA HIS A 60 14.10 -10.49 -16.78
C HIS A 60 15.61 -10.44 -17.08
N ASN A 61 16.11 -9.37 -17.71
CA ASN A 61 17.53 -9.15 -17.94
C ASN A 61 18.26 -8.52 -16.74
N TYR A 62 17.53 -8.23 -15.67
CA TYR A 62 18.05 -7.60 -14.45
C TYR A 62 18.06 -8.59 -13.30
N ASN A 63 19.02 -8.42 -12.40
CA ASN A 63 19.18 -9.23 -11.18
C ASN A 63 18.86 -8.41 -9.91
N ASP A 64 18.22 -7.25 -10.09
CA ASP A 64 17.86 -6.32 -9.04
C ASP A 64 16.75 -5.38 -9.56
N ILE A 65 15.69 -5.23 -8.79
CA ILE A 65 14.59 -4.32 -9.14
C ILE A 65 15.02 -2.85 -9.13
N ALA A 66 15.96 -2.46 -8.26
CA ALA A 66 16.47 -1.10 -8.20
C ALA A 66 17.18 -0.71 -9.51
N ASP A 67 17.98 -1.62 -10.06
CA ASP A 67 18.67 -1.43 -11.33
C ASP A 67 17.67 -1.26 -12.47
N PHE A 68 16.65 -2.12 -12.54
CA PHE A 68 15.59 -2.01 -13.52
C PHE A 68 14.88 -0.64 -13.44
N LEU A 69 14.55 -0.15 -12.24
CA LEU A 69 13.88 1.15 -12.05
C LEU A 69 14.79 2.34 -12.43
N ASN A 70 16.10 2.22 -12.24
CA ASN A 70 17.06 3.25 -12.66
C ASN A 70 17.23 3.28 -14.19
N VAL A 71 17.24 2.12 -14.85
CA VAL A 71 17.21 2.06 -16.32
C VAL A 71 15.87 2.55 -16.86
N ALA A 72 14.75 2.19 -16.24
CA ALA A 72 13.43 2.69 -16.58
C ALA A 72 13.39 4.23 -16.57
N LYS A 73 13.93 4.86 -15.53
CA LYS A 73 14.05 6.32 -15.45
C LYS A 73 14.86 6.89 -16.61
N THR A 74 16.01 6.31 -16.92
CA THR A 74 16.87 6.76 -18.03
C THR A 74 16.16 6.61 -19.38
N TYR A 75 15.50 5.47 -19.60
CA TYR A 75 14.68 5.22 -20.78
C TYR A 75 13.59 6.28 -20.93
N PHE A 76 12.87 6.58 -19.84
CA PHE A 76 11.82 7.58 -19.87
C PHE A 76 12.34 8.99 -20.13
N THR A 77 13.46 9.40 -19.55
CA THR A 77 14.09 10.71 -19.85
C THR A 77 14.40 10.87 -21.35
N ASN A 78 14.67 9.79 -22.08
CA ASN A 78 14.90 9.83 -23.52
C ASN A 78 13.61 9.81 -24.37
N CYS A 79 12.52 9.26 -23.83
CA CYS A 79 11.26 9.08 -24.56
C CYS A 79 10.21 10.16 -24.26
N ARG A 80 10.36 10.92 -23.17
CA ARG A 80 9.39 11.91 -22.73
C ARG A 80 10.04 13.05 -21.94
N SER A 81 9.41 14.22 -22.00
CA SER A 81 9.80 15.37 -21.18
C SER A 81 9.15 15.32 -19.81
N VAL A 82 9.83 15.88 -18.81
CA VAL A 82 9.26 16.21 -17.49
C VAL A 82 8.82 17.68 -17.46
N SER A 83 8.10 18.09 -16.42
CA SER A 83 7.76 19.51 -16.21
C SER A 83 9.03 20.38 -16.14
N SER A 84 9.00 21.53 -16.80
CA SER A 84 10.07 22.56 -16.71
C SER A 84 10.27 23.12 -15.30
N PHE A 85 9.31 22.93 -14.41
CA PHE A 85 9.39 23.33 -13.01
C PHE A 85 10.15 22.30 -12.15
N PHE A 86 10.58 21.18 -12.75
CA PHE A 86 11.28 20.11 -12.07
C PHE A 86 12.66 19.89 -12.69
N LYS A 87 13.70 19.94 -11.85
CA LYS A 87 15.06 19.57 -12.26
C LYS A 87 15.28 18.09 -12.02
N GLN A 88 15.07 17.29 -13.05
CA GLN A 88 15.34 15.86 -13.00
C GLN A 88 16.84 15.59 -12.85
N ASN A 89 17.21 14.81 -11.85
CA ASN A 89 18.52 14.20 -11.74
C ASN A 89 18.54 12.93 -12.61
N VAL A 90 19.56 12.71 -13.44
CA VAL A 90 19.67 11.50 -14.26
C VAL A 90 20.32 10.35 -13.49
N GLU A 91 21.02 10.65 -12.40
CA GLU A 91 21.71 9.65 -11.58
C GLU A 91 20.75 8.61 -10.98
N PRO A 92 21.26 7.41 -10.66
CA PRO A 92 20.55 6.40 -9.90
C PRO A 92 19.93 6.99 -8.64
N THR A 93 18.70 6.58 -8.35
CA THR A 93 17.99 6.99 -7.14
C THR A 93 17.59 5.75 -6.39
N THR A 94 17.96 5.69 -5.12
CA THR A 94 17.59 4.63 -4.20
C THR A 94 16.16 4.82 -3.71
N ILE A 95 15.48 3.70 -3.46
CA ILE A 95 14.27 3.65 -2.64
C ILE A 95 14.55 2.66 -1.52
N ASN A 96 14.07 2.97 -0.31
CA ASN A 96 14.42 2.22 0.89
C ASN A 96 13.55 0.96 1.07
N GLY A 97 13.74 0.02 0.15
CA GLY A 97 13.15 -1.31 0.15
C GLY A 97 12.03 -1.52 -0.86
N TYR A 98 11.88 -2.76 -1.27
CA TYR A 98 10.98 -3.22 -2.32
C TYR A 98 10.13 -4.38 -1.81
N MET A 99 8.82 -4.21 -1.93
CA MET A 99 7.82 -5.22 -1.61
C MET A 99 7.17 -5.71 -2.90
N LEU A 100 6.99 -7.04 -3.02
CA LEU A 100 6.23 -7.63 -4.12
C LEU A 100 4.87 -8.15 -3.65
N ASP A 101 3.81 -7.53 -4.17
CA ASP A 101 2.44 -8.04 -4.09
C ASP A 101 2.17 -9.02 -5.24
N ASN A 102 1.40 -10.07 -4.97
CA ASN A 102 1.13 -11.16 -5.91
C ASN A 102 0.15 -10.76 -7.04
N GLY A 103 -0.73 -9.78 -6.80
CA GLY A 103 -1.73 -9.36 -7.78
C GLY A 103 -2.77 -10.42 -8.14
N CYS A 104 -2.97 -11.43 -7.30
CA CYS A 104 -3.86 -12.58 -7.53
C CYS A 104 -5.27 -12.14 -7.89
N GLY A 105 -5.75 -11.02 -7.33
CA GLY A 105 -7.02 -10.45 -7.75
C GLY A 105 -7.04 -10.13 -9.26
N ASN A 106 -6.10 -9.36 -9.77
CA ASN A 106 -6.08 -9.05 -11.20
C ASN A 106 -5.87 -10.31 -12.07
N ILE A 107 -5.06 -11.27 -11.61
CA ILE A 107 -4.86 -12.57 -12.28
C ILE A 107 -6.19 -13.32 -12.39
N LEU A 108 -6.90 -13.47 -11.27
CA LEU A 108 -8.19 -14.16 -11.21
C LEU A 108 -9.22 -13.50 -12.12
N ARG A 109 -9.28 -12.16 -12.16
CA ARG A 109 -10.17 -11.44 -13.08
C ARG A 109 -9.96 -11.89 -14.51
N ASP A 110 -8.72 -11.91 -14.97
CA ASP A 110 -8.41 -12.18 -16.37
C ASP A 110 -8.62 -13.65 -16.70
N LEU A 111 -8.27 -14.57 -15.80
CA LEU A 111 -8.58 -15.99 -15.93
C LEU A 111 -10.10 -16.26 -16.01
N LEU A 112 -10.91 -15.50 -15.27
CA LEU A 112 -12.37 -15.63 -15.32
C LEU A 112 -12.95 -15.03 -16.60
N GLN A 113 -12.47 -13.87 -17.05
CA GLN A 113 -12.93 -13.24 -18.29
C GLN A 113 -12.60 -14.07 -19.53
N ASN A 114 -11.53 -14.87 -19.47
CA ASN A 114 -11.13 -15.77 -20.54
C ASN A 114 -11.70 -17.20 -20.39
N ASP A 115 -12.52 -17.46 -19.36
CA ASP A 115 -13.07 -18.79 -19.03
C ASP A 115 -11.99 -19.89 -18.87
N THR A 116 -10.78 -19.52 -18.41
CA THR A 116 -9.62 -20.43 -18.26
C THR A 116 -9.28 -20.74 -16.81
N TYR A 117 -10.06 -20.24 -15.84
CA TYR A 117 -9.77 -20.43 -14.42
C TYR A 117 -9.71 -21.90 -14.00
N SER A 118 -8.65 -22.26 -13.26
CA SER A 118 -8.61 -23.44 -12.40
C SER A 118 -7.71 -23.21 -11.19
N SER A 119 -8.02 -23.81 -10.05
CA SER A 119 -7.20 -23.72 -8.84
C SER A 119 -5.77 -24.22 -9.04
N LYS A 120 -5.60 -25.22 -9.94
CA LYS A 120 -4.28 -25.73 -10.35
C LYS A 120 -3.43 -24.66 -11.06
N LEU A 121 -4.03 -23.74 -11.81
CA LEU A 121 -3.27 -22.68 -12.48
C LEU A 121 -2.69 -21.69 -11.47
N ILE A 122 -3.46 -21.31 -10.45
CA ILE A 122 -2.96 -20.40 -9.40
C ILE A 122 -1.84 -21.06 -8.59
N ASN A 123 -1.97 -22.36 -8.25
CA ASN A 123 -0.89 -23.08 -7.56
C ASN A 123 0.40 -23.14 -8.39
N LYS A 124 0.28 -23.29 -9.73
CA LYS A 124 1.44 -23.28 -10.64
C LYS A 124 2.16 -21.93 -10.72
N LEU A 125 1.56 -20.85 -10.23
CA LEU A 125 2.19 -19.52 -10.20
C LEU A 125 3.06 -19.30 -8.96
N ILE A 126 2.95 -20.14 -7.92
CA ILE A 126 3.65 -19.94 -6.65
C ILE A 126 5.17 -19.93 -6.87
N GLU A 127 5.73 -20.96 -7.52
CA GLU A 127 7.18 -21.01 -7.77
C GLU A 127 7.65 -19.89 -8.73
N PRO A 128 7.04 -19.66 -9.90
CA PRO A 128 7.43 -18.54 -10.77
C PRO A 128 7.37 -17.17 -10.09
N PHE A 129 6.40 -16.94 -9.21
CA PHE A 129 6.28 -15.71 -8.43
C PHE A 129 7.47 -15.52 -7.48
N HIS A 130 7.83 -16.54 -6.71
CA HIS A 130 8.96 -16.46 -5.78
C HIS A 130 10.31 -16.45 -6.49
N ASP A 131 10.44 -17.13 -7.63
CA ASP A 131 11.63 -17.07 -8.47
C ASP A 131 11.84 -15.67 -9.04
N PHE A 132 10.75 -15.00 -9.42
CA PHE A 132 10.78 -13.61 -9.86
C PHE A 132 11.18 -12.66 -8.72
N ALA A 133 10.61 -12.86 -7.53
CA ALA A 133 10.96 -12.07 -6.34
C ALA A 133 12.45 -12.21 -5.97
N GLU A 134 12.97 -13.44 -6.08
CA GLU A 134 14.37 -13.78 -5.81
C GLU A 134 15.32 -13.18 -6.86
N LEU A 135 15.02 -13.38 -8.15
CA LEU A 135 15.82 -12.87 -9.26
C LEU A 135 16.04 -11.36 -9.13
N LEU A 136 14.99 -10.62 -8.75
CA LEU A 136 15.01 -9.17 -8.65
C LEU A 136 15.26 -8.65 -7.24
N LYS A 137 15.63 -9.53 -6.29
CA LYS A 137 16.01 -9.19 -4.91
C LYS A 137 15.02 -8.30 -4.17
N PHE A 138 13.74 -8.63 -4.25
CA PHE A 138 12.76 -8.00 -3.38
C PHE A 138 13.08 -8.25 -1.90
N ASP A 139 12.87 -7.28 -1.01
CA ASP A 139 13.10 -7.49 0.42
C ASP A 139 12.11 -8.52 0.98
N PHE A 140 10.86 -8.44 0.52
CA PHE A 140 9.86 -9.44 0.85
C PHE A 140 8.74 -9.51 -0.19
N ALA A 141 8.06 -10.66 -0.21
CA ALA A 141 6.91 -10.93 -1.06
C ALA A 141 5.73 -11.44 -0.21
N ILE A 142 4.52 -11.10 -0.64
CA ILE A 142 3.29 -11.66 -0.04
C ILE A 142 2.97 -12.97 -0.75
N ALA A 143 2.87 -14.06 0.00
CA ALA A 143 2.48 -15.37 -0.56
C ALA A 143 1.14 -15.28 -1.30
N LEU A 144 0.91 -16.16 -2.28
CA LEU A 144 -0.31 -16.14 -3.07
C LEU A 144 -1.54 -16.46 -2.20
N ASP A 145 -2.57 -15.63 -2.34
CA ASP A 145 -3.89 -15.76 -1.71
C ASP A 145 -5.01 -15.31 -2.64
N TYR A 146 -6.23 -15.74 -2.34
CA TYR A 146 -7.43 -15.16 -2.91
C TYR A 146 -7.93 -14.03 -2.00
N ALA A 147 -7.46 -12.80 -2.23
CA ALA A 147 -7.98 -11.63 -1.53
C ALA A 147 -9.30 -11.13 -2.13
N MET A 148 -10.18 -10.61 -1.27
CA MET A 148 -11.33 -9.83 -1.68
C MET A 148 -10.91 -8.54 -2.41
N LYS A 149 -11.59 -8.22 -3.51
CA LYS A 149 -11.39 -6.95 -4.23
C LYS A 149 -12.33 -5.87 -3.70
N TYR A 150 -11.75 -4.72 -3.31
CA TYR A 150 -12.50 -3.59 -2.76
C TYR A 150 -12.75 -2.46 -3.77
N THR A 151 -12.05 -2.49 -4.90
CA THR A 151 -12.12 -1.45 -5.93
C THR A 151 -12.40 -2.08 -7.27
N TYR A 152 -13.52 -1.72 -7.88
CA TYR A 152 -13.95 -2.26 -9.17
C TYR A 152 -13.82 -1.16 -10.22
N LYS A 153 -13.30 -1.49 -11.40
CA LYS A 153 -13.39 -0.60 -12.57
C LYS A 153 -14.83 -0.58 -13.08
N ASP A 154 -15.23 0.47 -13.80
CA ASP A 154 -16.64 0.77 -14.14
C ASP A 154 -17.43 -0.42 -14.72
N ASN A 155 -16.79 -1.26 -15.53
CA ASN A 155 -17.43 -2.45 -16.12
C ASN A 155 -17.36 -3.72 -15.24
N GLU A 156 -16.44 -3.79 -14.27
CA GLU A 156 -16.29 -4.94 -13.37
C GLU A 156 -17.42 -5.03 -12.34
N SER A 157 -18.05 -3.88 -12.01
CA SER A 157 -19.18 -3.82 -11.08
C SER A 157 -20.44 -4.54 -11.59
N ARG A 158 -20.52 -4.81 -12.91
CA ARG A 158 -21.69 -5.36 -13.60
C ARG A 158 -21.63 -6.87 -13.81
N ASP A 159 -20.47 -7.50 -13.63
CA ASP A 159 -20.31 -8.95 -13.75
C ASP A 159 -20.59 -9.66 -12.41
N LEU A 160 -21.87 -9.96 -12.18
CA LEU A 160 -22.35 -10.62 -10.98
C LEU A 160 -21.81 -12.06 -10.82
N LYS A 161 -21.51 -12.75 -11.92
CA LYS A 161 -21.01 -14.14 -11.88
C LYS A 161 -19.56 -14.14 -11.37
N SER A 162 -18.71 -13.30 -11.93
CA SER A 162 -17.32 -13.14 -11.48
C SER A 162 -17.24 -12.65 -10.04
N LYS A 163 -18.10 -11.69 -9.64
CA LYS A 163 -18.14 -11.22 -8.25
C LYS A 163 -18.50 -12.32 -7.25
N LYS A 164 -19.50 -13.15 -7.55
CA LYS A 164 -19.91 -14.27 -6.68
C LYS A 164 -18.81 -15.32 -6.55
N LEU A 165 -18.18 -15.70 -7.66
CA LEU A 165 -17.10 -16.68 -7.64
C LEU A 165 -15.88 -16.15 -6.88
N TRP A 166 -15.56 -14.86 -7.03
CA TRP A 166 -14.50 -14.23 -6.26
C TRP A 166 -14.76 -14.24 -4.76
N GLN A 167 -15.97 -13.86 -4.35
CA GLN A 167 -16.39 -13.91 -2.95
C GLN A 167 -16.31 -15.33 -2.41
N LYS A 168 -16.69 -16.32 -3.22
CA LYS A 168 -16.54 -17.73 -2.86
C LYS A 168 -15.07 -18.08 -2.63
N LEU A 169 -14.18 -17.82 -3.59
CA LEU A 169 -12.76 -18.18 -3.49
C LEU A 169 -12.04 -17.44 -2.37
N ALA A 170 -12.31 -16.14 -2.20
CA ALA A 170 -11.68 -15.35 -1.16
C ALA A 170 -12.21 -15.68 0.25
N GLY A 171 -13.43 -16.20 0.36
CA GLY A 171 -14.00 -16.71 1.60
C GLY A 171 -13.75 -18.20 1.83
N ASP A 172 -13.09 -18.90 0.90
CA ASP A 172 -12.82 -20.33 0.99
C ASP A 172 -11.50 -20.55 1.74
N GLU A 173 -11.62 -20.90 3.01
CA GLU A 173 -10.50 -21.11 3.91
C GLU A 173 -9.60 -22.26 3.45
N GLU A 174 -10.20 -23.37 3.00
CA GLU A 174 -9.46 -24.58 2.57
C GLU A 174 -8.62 -24.28 1.33
N ILE A 175 -9.18 -23.55 0.36
CA ILE A 175 -8.45 -23.16 -0.85
C ILE A 175 -7.27 -22.25 -0.50
N ASN A 176 -7.44 -21.25 0.38
CA ASN A 176 -6.33 -20.38 0.77
C ASN A 176 -5.28 -21.13 1.60
N LEU A 177 -5.68 -22.02 2.52
CA LEU A 177 -4.74 -22.89 3.24
C LEU A 177 -3.99 -23.84 2.32
N SER A 178 -4.58 -24.28 1.21
CA SER A 178 -3.90 -25.07 0.19
C SER A 178 -2.77 -24.28 -0.50
N LEU A 179 -2.98 -22.99 -0.78
CA LEU A 179 -1.92 -22.11 -1.31
C LEU A 179 -0.80 -21.90 -0.30
N ILE A 180 -1.15 -21.68 0.97
CA ILE A 180 -0.20 -21.59 2.09
C ILE A 180 0.64 -22.87 2.20
N THR A 181 0.00 -24.04 2.17
CA THR A 181 0.65 -25.35 2.24
C THR A 181 1.64 -25.53 1.10
N THR A 182 1.21 -25.27 -0.14
CA THR A 182 2.06 -25.40 -1.33
C THR A 182 3.26 -24.46 -1.27
N THR A 183 3.05 -23.25 -0.75
CA THR A 183 4.11 -22.26 -0.55
C THR A 183 5.15 -22.73 0.47
N LEU A 184 4.70 -23.29 1.60
CA LEU A 184 5.60 -23.84 2.64
C LEU A 184 6.38 -25.08 2.15
N GLU A 185 5.73 -25.96 1.39
CA GLU A 185 6.37 -27.13 0.76
C GLU A 185 7.46 -26.71 -0.23
N LEU A 186 7.20 -25.67 -1.04
CA LEU A 186 8.20 -25.07 -1.91
C LEU A 186 9.40 -24.60 -1.09
N PHE A 187 9.20 -23.87 0.00
CA PHE A 187 10.33 -23.33 0.80
C PHE A 187 11.12 -24.38 1.56
N LYS A 188 10.49 -25.51 1.86
CA LYS A 188 11.20 -26.66 2.42
C LYS A 188 12.19 -27.25 1.41
N SER A 189 11.85 -27.21 0.12
CA SER A 189 12.68 -27.77 -0.96
C SER A 189 13.63 -26.76 -1.62
N LYS A 190 13.30 -25.47 -1.60
CA LYS A 190 14.04 -24.39 -2.25
C LYS A 190 14.20 -23.21 -1.30
N LYS A 191 15.44 -22.75 -1.10
CA LYS A 191 15.72 -21.60 -0.23
C LYS A 191 15.66 -20.31 -1.04
N TYR A 192 14.92 -19.35 -0.53
CA TYR A 192 14.84 -17.98 -1.04
C TYR A 192 15.53 -17.03 -0.05
N SER A 193 16.16 -15.97 -0.55
CA SER A 193 16.79 -14.94 0.26
C SER A 193 15.79 -13.83 0.64
N HIS A 194 14.79 -13.57 -0.20
CA HIS A 194 13.71 -12.65 0.13
C HIS A 194 12.83 -13.21 1.26
N HIS A 195 12.29 -12.31 2.10
CA HIS A 195 11.34 -12.72 3.11
C HIS A 195 9.96 -13.00 2.51
N ILE A 196 9.22 -13.93 3.11
CA ILE A 196 7.92 -14.33 2.58
C ILE A 196 6.89 -14.24 3.69
N TYR A 197 5.86 -13.42 3.45
CA TYR A 197 4.82 -13.15 4.44
C TYR A 197 3.55 -13.91 4.09
N ALA A 198 3.00 -14.59 5.09
CA ALA A 198 1.71 -15.26 4.97
C ALA A 198 0.57 -14.25 5.06
N PRO A 199 -0.29 -14.14 4.04
CA PRO A 199 -1.51 -13.36 4.16
C PRO A 199 -2.46 -14.01 5.16
N ILE A 200 -3.09 -13.18 5.99
CA ILE A 200 -4.13 -13.56 6.94
C ILE A 200 -5.43 -12.89 6.51
N HIS A 201 -6.50 -13.67 6.45
CA HIS A 201 -7.85 -13.21 6.13
C HIS A 201 -8.84 -13.60 7.21
N GLY A 202 -9.99 -12.92 7.18
CA GLY A 202 -11.12 -13.20 8.02
C GLY A 202 -12.25 -12.24 7.72
N PHE A 203 -13.39 -12.47 8.36
CA PHE A 203 -14.62 -11.67 8.24
C PHE A 203 -15.00 -10.98 9.56
N ASP A 204 -14.36 -11.38 10.66
CA ASP A 204 -14.45 -10.85 12.03
C ASP A 204 -13.16 -11.17 12.81
N TYR A 205 -13.03 -10.73 14.07
CA TYR A 205 -11.82 -10.99 14.85
C TYR A 205 -11.52 -12.48 15.08
N SER A 206 -12.55 -13.30 15.31
CA SER A 206 -12.38 -14.75 15.59
C SER A 206 -11.82 -15.47 14.37
N SER A 207 -12.36 -15.20 13.18
CA SER A 207 -11.90 -15.82 11.94
C SER A 207 -10.47 -15.43 11.58
N PHE A 208 -10.04 -14.20 11.83
CA PHE A 208 -8.62 -13.81 11.69
C PHE A 208 -7.72 -14.59 12.65
N GLU A 209 -8.14 -14.72 13.90
CA GLU A 209 -7.43 -15.46 14.93
C GLU A 209 -7.31 -16.95 14.57
N ASP A 210 -8.42 -17.60 14.23
CA ASP A 210 -8.48 -18.99 13.82
C ASP A 210 -7.60 -19.25 12.59
N TYR A 211 -7.65 -18.36 11.59
CA TYR A 211 -6.84 -18.49 10.38
C TYR A 211 -5.34 -18.35 10.68
N SER A 212 -4.97 -17.39 11.53
CA SER A 212 -3.58 -17.21 11.97
C SER A 212 -3.05 -18.45 12.69
N GLN A 213 -3.88 -19.08 13.52
CA GLN A 213 -3.53 -20.30 14.25
C GLN A 213 -3.35 -21.49 13.29
N LYS A 214 -4.24 -21.65 12.30
CA LYS A 214 -4.13 -22.71 11.28
C LYS A 214 -2.86 -22.58 10.43
N ILE A 215 -2.43 -21.35 10.11
CA ILE A 215 -1.15 -21.14 9.42
C ILE A 215 0.00 -21.65 10.29
N LEU A 216 0.06 -21.28 11.58
CA LEU A 216 1.12 -21.72 12.50
C LEU A 216 1.14 -23.25 12.68
N GLU A 217 -0.02 -23.89 12.76
CA GLU A 217 -0.12 -25.35 12.81
C GLU A 217 0.36 -26.02 11.52
N THR A 218 0.06 -25.39 10.37
CA THR A 218 0.54 -25.86 9.06
C THR A 218 2.06 -25.75 8.94
N GLU A 219 2.65 -24.66 9.43
CA GLU A 219 4.11 -24.50 9.52
C GLU A 219 4.75 -25.63 10.34
N GLN A 220 4.19 -25.92 11.52
CA GLN A 220 4.69 -26.98 12.41
C GLN A 220 4.62 -28.35 11.72
N LYS A 221 3.50 -28.65 11.06
CA LYS A 221 3.28 -29.92 10.34
C LYS A 221 4.27 -30.11 9.20
N ILE A 222 4.57 -29.06 8.44
CA ILE A 222 5.47 -29.12 7.28
C ILE A 222 6.94 -29.07 7.73
N GLY A 223 7.24 -28.40 8.84
CA GLY A 223 8.59 -28.13 9.31
C GLY A 223 9.26 -27.00 8.53
N SER A 224 8.49 -25.99 8.14
CA SER A 224 8.92 -24.78 7.43
C SER A 224 8.07 -23.60 7.91
N SER A 225 8.61 -22.38 7.90
CA SER A 225 7.92 -21.21 8.45
C SER A 225 8.04 -19.98 7.54
N PHE A 226 6.98 -19.18 7.51
CA PHE A 226 7.02 -17.84 6.92
C PHE A 226 7.85 -16.88 7.78
N ASN A 227 8.47 -15.91 7.12
CA ASN A 227 9.26 -14.88 7.80
C ASN A 227 8.38 -13.84 8.50
N GLY A 228 7.12 -13.70 8.10
CA GLY A 228 6.19 -12.72 8.64
C GLY A 228 4.75 -12.96 8.18
N PHE A 229 3.89 -12.00 8.48
CA PHE A 229 2.46 -12.05 8.20
C PHE A 229 1.97 -10.76 7.55
N ALA A 230 0.87 -10.85 6.80
CA ALA A 230 0.24 -9.69 6.18
C ALA A 230 -1.28 -9.70 6.41
N LEU A 231 -1.82 -8.68 7.06
CA LEU A 231 -3.26 -8.55 7.31
C LEU A 231 -3.96 -8.08 6.04
N GLY A 232 -4.62 -9.00 5.34
CA GLY A 232 -5.43 -8.75 4.16
C GLY A 232 -6.90 -8.55 4.47
N GLY A 233 -7.71 -8.22 3.47
CA GLY A 233 -9.17 -8.22 3.62
C GLY A 233 -9.79 -7.05 4.42
N ILE A 234 -8.98 -6.07 4.83
CA ILE A 234 -9.40 -4.97 5.71
C ILE A 234 -9.18 -3.56 5.12
N ALA A 235 -8.89 -3.45 3.82
CA ALA A 235 -8.56 -2.18 3.17
C ALA A 235 -9.70 -1.12 3.20
N ASP A 236 -10.97 -1.52 3.33
CA ASP A 236 -12.11 -0.61 3.45
C ASP A 236 -12.99 -0.95 4.66
N THR A 237 -12.40 -0.85 5.85
CA THR A 237 -13.03 -1.07 7.16
C THR A 237 -14.36 -0.33 7.36
N ARG A 238 -14.56 0.81 6.67
CA ARG A 238 -15.80 1.62 6.76
C ARG A 238 -17.03 0.82 6.31
N LYS A 239 -16.86 -0.11 5.36
CA LYS A 239 -17.93 -0.98 4.87
C LYS A 239 -18.17 -2.22 5.74
N LEU A 240 -17.28 -2.52 6.68
CA LEU A 240 -17.44 -3.67 7.56
C LEU A 240 -18.58 -3.42 8.55
N PRO A 241 -19.48 -4.37 8.84
CA PRO A 241 -20.60 -4.12 9.76
C PRO A 241 -20.13 -3.91 11.20
N ASN A 242 -20.62 -2.87 11.88
CA ASN A 242 -20.26 -2.61 13.29
C ASN A 242 -20.64 -3.77 14.23
N SER A 243 -21.77 -4.44 13.98
CA SER A 243 -22.24 -5.57 14.79
C SER A 243 -21.30 -6.79 14.72
N VAL A 244 -20.74 -7.05 13.54
CA VAL A 244 -19.81 -8.17 13.31
C VAL A 244 -18.44 -7.89 13.95
N TRP A 245 -18.01 -6.62 13.93
CA TRP A 245 -16.71 -6.19 14.43
C TRP A 245 -16.76 -5.58 15.84
N SER A 246 -17.88 -5.75 16.54
CA SER A 246 -18.10 -5.25 17.91
C SER A 246 -17.70 -3.78 18.10
N ILE A 247 -18.07 -2.91 17.14
CA ILE A 247 -17.69 -1.50 17.13
C ILE A 247 -18.72 -0.66 17.88
N SER A 248 -18.26 0.05 18.92
CA SER A 248 -19.06 1.04 19.65
C SER A 248 -19.59 2.16 18.73
N SER A 249 -20.74 2.73 19.05
CA SER A 249 -21.33 3.87 18.33
C SER A 249 -20.45 5.13 18.36
N THR A 250 -19.56 5.24 19.35
CA THR A 250 -18.59 6.34 19.46
C THR A 250 -17.41 6.22 18.50
N ILE A 251 -17.20 5.04 17.89
CA ILE A 251 -16.11 4.76 16.96
C ILE A 251 -16.64 4.80 15.53
N SER A 252 -16.17 5.77 14.74
CA SER A 252 -16.63 5.96 13.35
C SER A 252 -15.50 6.43 12.42
N GLY A 253 -15.77 6.43 11.11
CA GLY A 253 -14.84 6.97 10.12
C GLY A 253 -13.45 6.34 10.16
N GLU A 254 -12.41 7.18 10.27
CA GLU A 254 -11.00 6.76 10.32
C GLU A 254 -10.63 6.11 11.67
N ILE A 255 -11.29 6.49 12.77
CA ILE A 255 -11.11 5.88 14.10
C ILE A 255 -11.46 4.39 14.04
N LYS A 256 -12.54 4.04 13.33
CA LYS A 256 -12.94 2.65 13.14
C LYS A 256 -11.87 1.82 12.45
N THR A 257 -11.20 2.37 11.44
CA THR A 257 -10.06 1.72 10.79
C THR A 257 -8.94 1.47 11.80
N GLY A 258 -8.56 2.51 12.54
CA GLY A 258 -7.50 2.41 13.54
C GLY A 258 -7.80 1.37 14.62
N TYR A 259 -9.05 1.33 15.10
CA TYR A 259 -9.49 0.36 16.11
C TYR A 259 -9.39 -1.08 15.61
N ILE A 260 -10.02 -1.37 14.46
CA ILE A 260 -10.06 -2.73 13.89
C ILE A 260 -8.66 -3.24 13.61
N VAL A 261 -7.86 -2.44 12.90
CA VAL A 261 -6.52 -2.88 12.47
C VAL A 261 -5.60 -3.05 13.68
N SER A 262 -5.68 -2.16 14.68
CA SER A 262 -4.85 -2.27 15.90
C SER A 262 -5.20 -3.51 16.74
N LYS A 263 -6.49 -3.82 16.93
CA LYS A 263 -6.91 -5.05 17.63
C LYS A 263 -6.47 -6.31 16.87
N LEU A 264 -6.54 -6.32 15.53
CA LEU A 264 -6.02 -7.41 14.72
C LEU A 264 -4.49 -7.56 14.85
N CYS A 265 -3.75 -6.44 14.85
CA CYS A 265 -2.30 -6.46 15.08
C CYS A 265 -1.97 -7.07 16.45
N GLN A 266 -2.65 -6.65 17.51
CA GLN A 266 -2.48 -7.19 18.85
C GLN A 266 -2.78 -8.70 18.92
N SER A 267 -3.82 -9.17 18.22
CA SER A 267 -4.17 -10.60 18.16
C SER A 267 -3.11 -11.44 17.46
N VAL A 268 -2.48 -10.93 16.39
CA VAL A 268 -1.35 -11.62 15.75
C VAL A 268 -0.10 -11.55 16.65
N ARG A 269 0.15 -10.40 17.26
CA ARG A 269 1.30 -10.19 18.16
C ARG A 269 1.30 -11.05 19.41
N SER A 270 0.12 -11.42 19.92
CA SER A 270 0.04 -12.37 21.05
C SER A 270 0.51 -13.78 20.68
N LYS A 271 0.60 -14.10 19.38
CA LYS A 271 1.02 -15.41 18.86
C LYS A 271 2.44 -15.42 18.31
N THR A 272 2.97 -14.27 17.88
CA THR A 272 4.27 -14.20 17.18
C THR A 272 4.88 -12.80 17.13
N ASP A 273 6.20 -12.74 17.26
CA ASP A 273 7.02 -11.52 17.13
C ASP A 273 7.48 -11.25 15.68
N ARG A 274 7.14 -12.13 14.73
CA ARG A 274 7.56 -12.00 13.33
C ARG A 274 7.00 -10.74 12.67
N PRO A 275 7.69 -10.11 11.70
CA PRO A 275 7.18 -8.97 10.94
C PRO A 275 5.70 -9.06 10.53
N LEU A 276 4.99 -7.93 10.64
CA LEU A 276 3.56 -7.81 10.32
C LEU A 276 3.33 -6.63 9.38
N HIS A 277 2.80 -6.92 8.20
CA HIS A 277 2.43 -5.95 7.20
C HIS A 277 0.91 -5.70 7.21
N ILE A 278 0.48 -4.45 7.01
CA ILE A 278 -0.94 -4.08 6.91
C ILE A 278 -1.29 -3.78 5.44
N LEU A 279 -1.99 -4.70 4.77
CA LEU A 279 -2.30 -4.59 3.35
C LEU A 279 -3.43 -3.58 3.10
N GLY A 280 -3.09 -2.47 2.44
CA GLY A 280 -4.02 -1.45 1.95
C GLY A 280 -4.76 -0.62 3.03
N ALA A 281 -4.61 -0.96 4.31
CA ALA A 281 -5.27 -0.30 5.44
C ALA A 281 -4.34 0.61 6.27
N GLY A 282 -3.12 0.89 5.79
CA GLY A 282 -2.17 1.81 6.44
C GLY A 282 -2.45 3.27 6.14
N SER A 283 -3.66 3.78 6.39
CA SER A 283 -3.91 5.22 6.17
C SER A 283 -3.12 6.07 7.15
N ILE A 284 -2.72 7.28 6.72
CA ILE A 284 -1.87 8.16 7.53
C ILE A 284 -2.46 8.48 8.90
N TYR A 285 -3.80 8.59 8.97
CA TYR A 285 -4.51 8.87 10.21
C TYR A 285 -4.37 7.76 11.25
N VAL A 286 -4.26 6.50 10.82
CA VAL A 286 -4.20 5.34 11.74
C VAL A 286 -2.77 4.87 12.02
N LEU A 287 -1.80 5.37 11.26
CA LEU A 287 -0.42 4.93 11.26
C LEU A 287 0.20 4.85 12.68
N PRO A 288 0.08 5.88 13.55
CA PRO A 288 0.64 5.79 14.91
C PRO A 288 0.08 4.63 15.73
N PHE A 289 -1.22 4.34 15.60
CA PHE A 289 -1.88 3.30 16.38
C PHE A 289 -1.50 1.90 15.92
N ILE A 290 -1.42 1.67 14.60
CA ILE A 290 -1.00 0.36 14.09
C ILE A 290 0.49 0.09 14.37
N ILE A 291 1.33 1.15 14.39
CA ILE A 291 2.73 1.06 14.85
C ILE A 291 2.77 0.66 16.32
N ASN A 292 1.99 1.35 17.17
CA ASN A 292 1.89 1.02 18.59
C ASN A 292 1.41 -0.43 18.82
N ALA A 293 0.51 -0.90 17.97
CA ALA A 293 -0.04 -2.25 18.02
C ALA A 293 0.91 -3.33 17.46
N GLY A 294 2.09 -2.95 16.97
CA GLY A 294 3.15 -3.88 16.56
C GLY A 294 3.26 -4.14 15.05
N ALA A 295 2.59 -3.36 14.20
CA ALA A 295 2.81 -3.44 12.75
C ALA A 295 4.23 -2.98 12.39
N THR A 296 4.95 -3.77 11.60
CA THR A 296 6.30 -3.44 11.13
C THR A 296 6.29 -2.76 9.75
N SER A 297 5.22 -2.90 8.99
CA SER A 297 5.05 -2.17 7.74
C SER A 297 3.58 -2.02 7.35
N SER A 298 3.30 -1.12 6.40
CA SER A 298 1.95 -0.92 5.85
C SER A 298 2.00 -0.30 4.46
N ASP A 299 0.90 -0.38 3.73
CA ASP A 299 0.69 0.35 2.48
C ASP A 299 -0.70 0.98 2.42
N CYS A 300 -0.84 2.01 1.59
CA CYS A 300 -2.15 2.55 1.24
C CYS A 300 -2.09 3.34 -0.08
N HIS A 301 -2.90 2.94 -1.05
CA HIS A 301 -2.99 3.62 -2.35
C HIS A 301 -3.80 4.94 -2.31
N SER A 302 -4.34 5.34 -1.15
CA SER A 302 -5.23 6.50 -1.04
C SER A 302 -4.55 7.82 -1.44
N ALA A 303 -3.29 8.03 -1.06
CA ALA A 303 -2.59 9.29 -1.30
C ALA A 303 -2.51 9.63 -2.80
N TRP A 304 -2.11 8.66 -3.63
CA TRP A 304 -2.07 8.84 -5.09
C TRP A 304 -3.45 9.17 -5.66
N ARG A 305 -4.48 8.38 -5.31
CA ARG A 305 -5.86 8.62 -5.78
C ARG A 305 -6.36 10.01 -5.40
N ARG A 306 -6.06 10.47 -4.18
CA ARG A 306 -6.46 11.82 -3.75
C ARG A 306 -5.78 12.90 -4.58
N ALA A 307 -4.52 12.72 -4.94
CA ALA A 307 -3.79 13.69 -5.76
C ALA A 307 -4.22 13.70 -7.24
N SER A 308 -4.57 12.53 -7.82
CA SER A 308 -4.82 12.40 -9.27
C SER A 308 -6.29 12.32 -9.69
N ASP A 309 -7.22 12.03 -8.78
CA ASP A 309 -8.62 11.78 -9.16
C ASP A 309 -9.33 13.08 -9.59
N GLY A 310 -9.52 13.24 -10.90
CA GLY A 310 -10.48 14.19 -11.47
C GLY A 310 -10.00 15.63 -11.65
N GLY A 311 -8.68 15.84 -11.79
CA GLY A 311 -8.08 17.13 -12.10
C GLY A 311 -8.25 18.18 -11.00
N PHE A 312 -7.97 19.44 -11.31
CA PHE A 312 -7.95 20.55 -10.34
C PHE A 312 -9.17 20.64 -9.41
N ASP A 313 -10.37 20.36 -9.95
CA ASP A 313 -11.63 20.47 -9.20
C ASP A 313 -11.83 19.42 -8.10
N LYS A 314 -11.20 18.25 -8.27
CA LYS A 314 -11.43 17.08 -7.41
C LYS A 314 -10.17 16.63 -6.69
N ALA A 315 -9.00 16.95 -7.23
CA ALA A 315 -7.71 16.68 -6.63
C ALA A 315 -7.63 17.28 -5.22
N LYS A 316 -7.04 16.50 -4.33
CA LYS A 316 -6.87 16.82 -2.93
C LYS A 316 -5.41 16.67 -2.52
N ILE A 317 -4.99 17.53 -1.61
CA ILE A 317 -3.71 17.45 -0.92
C ILE A 317 -3.96 17.18 0.55
N LEU A 318 -3.02 16.48 1.19
CA LEU A 318 -3.06 16.20 2.62
C LEU A 318 -2.61 17.45 3.39
N ILE A 319 -3.37 17.88 4.39
CA ILE A 319 -2.95 18.90 5.34
C ILE A 319 -1.92 18.29 6.32
N PRO A 320 -0.69 18.83 6.40
CA PRO A 320 0.38 18.24 7.19
C PRO A 320 0.12 18.39 8.69
N LEU A 321 0.69 17.47 9.46
CA LEU A 321 0.68 17.53 10.92
C LEU A 321 2.03 17.99 11.46
N LEU A 322 3.13 17.55 10.82
CA LEU A 322 4.49 17.75 11.29
C LEU A 322 5.30 18.53 10.27
N ASN A 323 6.20 19.39 10.74
CA ASN A 323 7.27 19.97 9.92
C ASN A 323 8.51 19.05 9.91
N ASP A 324 9.55 19.44 9.17
CA ASP A 324 10.79 18.66 9.06
C ASP A 324 11.57 18.48 10.38
N LYS A 325 11.25 19.31 11.39
CA LYS A 325 11.79 19.24 12.75
C LYS A 325 10.95 18.36 13.69
N LEU A 326 9.91 17.70 13.17
CA LEU A 326 8.95 16.90 13.93
C LEU A 326 8.11 17.73 14.93
N GLU A 327 7.95 19.04 14.67
CA GLU A 327 7.11 19.93 15.46
C GLU A 327 5.71 20.00 14.84
N PHE A 328 4.67 20.15 15.68
CA PHE A 328 3.31 20.28 15.20
C PHE A 328 3.09 21.59 14.44
N ILE A 329 2.55 21.48 13.23
CA ILE A 329 2.13 22.63 12.44
C ILE A 329 0.76 23.08 12.93
N ASN A 330 0.59 24.39 13.14
CA ASN A 330 -0.68 24.96 13.54
C ASN A 330 -1.65 24.97 12.35
N SER A 331 -2.38 23.88 12.15
CA SER A 331 -3.39 23.75 11.12
C SER A 331 -4.68 23.19 11.68
N LYS A 332 -5.82 23.70 11.20
CA LYS A 332 -7.08 23.00 11.29
C LYS A 332 -7.08 21.87 10.24
N HIS A 333 -7.72 20.75 10.54
CA HIS A 333 -7.84 19.59 9.65
C HIS A 333 -6.53 18.80 9.44
N ALA A 334 -5.71 18.68 10.48
CA ALA A 334 -4.46 17.91 10.41
C ALA A 334 -4.74 16.47 9.90
N LEU A 335 -3.90 16.02 8.95
CA LEU A 335 -4.01 14.74 8.27
C LEU A 335 -5.30 14.49 7.48
N LYS A 336 -6.08 15.54 7.18
CA LYS A 336 -7.23 15.44 6.28
C LYS A 336 -6.85 15.82 4.86
N TYR A 337 -7.51 15.16 3.90
CA TYR A 337 -7.40 15.50 2.49
C TYR A 337 -8.40 16.59 2.11
N VAL A 338 -7.90 17.76 1.76
CA VAL A 338 -8.69 18.94 1.36
C VAL A 338 -8.50 19.20 -0.14
N ARG A 339 -9.56 19.65 -0.82
CA ARG A 339 -9.46 19.95 -2.26
C ARG A 339 -8.48 21.09 -2.48
N ILE A 340 -7.60 20.94 -3.46
CA ILE A 340 -6.51 21.88 -3.70
C ILE A 340 -7.03 23.29 -3.99
N ARG A 341 -8.13 23.38 -4.75
CA ARG A 341 -8.78 24.65 -5.07
C ARG A 341 -9.33 25.39 -3.84
N ASP A 342 -9.65 24.67 -2.76
CA ASP A 342 -10.30 25.21 -1.56
C ASP A 342 -9.26 25.67 -0.50
N ILE A 343 -7.96 25.47 -0.74
CA ILE A 343 -6.87 25.88 0.18
C ILE A 343 -6.47 27.32 -0.12
N ASP A 344 -6.22 28.13 0.91
CA ASP A 344 -5.74 29.50 0.74
C ASP A 344 -4.33 29.54 0.13
N ASP A 345 -4.09 30.48 -0.79
CA ASP A 345 -2.79 30.63 -1.48
C ASP A 345 -1.65 30.99 -0.52
N SER A 346 -1.97 31.59 0.62
CA SER A 346 -1.02 31.92 1.69
C SER A 346 -0.62 30.73 2.56
N TYR A 347 -1.27 29.57 2.39
CA TYR A 347 -0.89 28.37 3.13
C TYR A 347 0.47 27.88 2.65
N ASN A 348 1.41 27.71 3.59
CA ASN A 348 2.76 27.27 3.31
C ASN A 348 2.95 25.81 3.69
N PHE A 349 3.42 25.03 2.73
CA PHE A 349 3.85 23.65 2.95
C PHE A 349 5.37 23.55 2.81
N ASP A 350 5.95 22.56 3.49
CA ASP A 350 7.40 22.32 3.50
C ASP A 350 7.89 21.48 2.29
N PHE A 351 7.16 21.44 1.17
CA PHE A 351 7.58 20.72 -0.06
C PHE A 351 8.22 21.63 -1.12
N GLY A 352 8.52 22.89 -0.78
CA GLY A 352 9.32 23.79 -1.64
C GLY A 352 8.56 24.50 -2.75
N TYR A 353 7.23 24.41 -2.78
CA TYR A 353 6.37 25.19 -3.69
C TYR A 353 5.23 25.86 -2.92
N SER A 354 4.83 27.05 -3.38
CA SER A 354 3.64 27.72 -2.85
C SER A 354 2.36 27.03 -3.30
N ILE A 355 1.27 27.19 -2.55
CA ILE A 355 -0.04 26.69 -2.98
C ILE A 355 -0.50 27.36 -4.27
N ALA A 356 -0.22 28.66 -4.43
CA ALA A 356 -0.52 29.38 -5.66
C ALA A 356 0.15 28.71 -6.88
N ASP A 357 1.41 28.28 -6.76
CA ASP A 357 2.12 27.63 -7.86
C ASP A 357 1.61 26.21 -8.10
N LEU A 358 1.29 25.45 -7.05
CA LEU A 358 0.65 24.14 -7.19
C LEU A 358 -0.68 24.25 -7.95
N LYS A 359 -1.52 25.23 -7.62
CA LYS A 359 -2.79 25.47 -8.32
C LYS A 359 -2.56 25.80 -9.80
N LYS A 360 -1.60 26.68 -10.11
CA LYS A 360 -1.23 26.99 -11.51
C LYS A 360 -0.80 25.75 -12.29
N LEU A 361 -0.02 24.85 -11.68
CA LEU A 361 0.40 23.60 -12.31
C LEU A 361 -0.80 22.69 -12.63
N TYR A 362 -1.74 22.53 -11.69
CA TYR A 362 -2.97 21.76 -11.90
C TYR A 362 -3.90 22.33 -12.98
N GLN A 363 -3.87 23.66 -13.16
CA GLN A 363 -4.67 24.36 -14.17
C GLN A 363 -3.95 24.51 -15.51
N SER A 364 -2.73 23.97 -15.64
CA SER A 364 -1.93 24.12 -16.85
C SER A 364 -2.48 23.29 -18.01
N ASP A 365 -2.52 23.89 -19.21
CA ASP A 365 -2.79 23.16 -20.45
C ASP A 365 -1.67 22.17 -20.83
N ASN A 366 -0.48 22.33 -20.23
CA ASN A 366 0.61 21.38 -20.36
C ASN A 366 0.39 20.17 -19.45
N LYS A 367 0.15 19.00 -20.05
CA LYS A 367 -0.08 17.74 -19.30
C LYS A 367 1.05 17.36 -18.35
N GLU A 368 2.31 17.64 -18.69
CA GLU A 368 3.44 17.33 -17.79
C GLU A 368 3.44 18.21 -16.53
N ASN A 369 2.95 19.45 -16.64
CA ASN A 369 2.76 20.30 -15.46
C ASN A 369 1.66 19.75 -14.56
N LEU A 370 0.55 19.25 -15.14
CA LEU A 370 -0.49 18.57 -14.38
C LEU A 370 0.04 17.31 -13.69
N TYR A 371 0.77 16.44 -14.41
CA TYR A 371 1.36 15.24 -13.81
C TYR A 371 2.35 15.58 -12.70
N PHE A 372 3.14 16.63 -12.88
CA PHE A 372 4.04 17.11 -11.84
C PHE A 372 3.26 17.62 -10.62
N ALA A 373 2.15 18.33 -10.82
CA ALA A 373 1.27 18.77 -9.74
C ALA A 373 0.69 17.59 -8.94
N GLU A 374 0.23 16.54 -9.64
CA GLU A 374 -0.25 15.30 -9.02
C GLU A 374 0.86 14.62 -8.20
N ILE A 375 2.08 14.61 -8.71
CA ILE A 375 3.24 14.05 -8.01
C ILE A 375 3.62 14.89 -6.79
N LEU A 376 3.56 16.22 -6.85
CA LEU A 376 3.85 17.09 -5.70
C LEU A 376 2.81 16.89 -4.58
N ALA A 377 1.52 16.86 -4.91
CA ALA A 377 0.47 16.60 -3.92
C ALA A 377 0.57 15.18 -3.32
N PHE A 378 0.97 14.20 -4.13
CA PHE A 378 1.26 12.85 -3.65
C PHE A 378 2.50 12.80 -2.75
N TYR A 379 3.59 13.46 -3.16
CA TYR A 379 4.83 13.56 -2.40
C TYR A 379 4.58 14.16 -1.02
N GLU A 380 3.83 15.25 -0.91
CA GLU A 380 3.52 15.87 0.39
C GLU A 380 2.85 14.88 1.36
N ALA A 381 1.90 14.07 0.85
CA ALA A 381 1.29 13.03 1.67
C ALA A 381 2.32 11.98 2.12
N ILE A 382 3.20 11.51 1.22
CA ILE A 382 4.23 10.51 1.52
C ILE A 382 5.30 11.06 2.49
N LYS A 383 5.67 12.33 2.36
CA LYS A 383 6.56 13.02 3.31
C LYS A 383 5.98 12.99 4.71
N GLN A 384 4.68 13.23 4.87
CA GLN A 384 4.01 13.13 6.18
C GLN A 384 3.99 11.70 6.74
N TYR A 385 3.89 10.65 5.90
CA TYR A 385 4.07 9.27 6.39
C TYR A 385 5.48 9.07 6.99
N ASP A 386 6.53 9.54 6.32
CA ASP A 386 7.91 9.46 6.81
C ASP A 386 8.07 10.22 8.14
N LEU A 387 7.58 11.47 8.21
CA LEU A 387 7.67 12.30 9.41
C LEU A 387 6.93 11.68 10.60
N ILE A 388 5.74 11.10 10.39
CA ILE A 388 5.02 10.41 11.47
C ILE A 388 5.79 9.18 11.94
N ILE A 389 6.33 8.37 11.02
CA ILE A 389 7.14 7.20 11.41
C ILE A 389 8.36 7.67 12.24
N ARG A 390 9.08 8.70 11.79
CA ARG A 390 10.19 9.29 12.54
C ARG A 390 9.74 9.81 13.91
N PHE A 391 8.59 10.45 14.00
CA PHE A 391 8.00 10.91 15.25
C PHE A 391 7.77 9.75 16.22
N THR A 392 7.15 8.65 15.75
CA THR A 392 6.93 7.44 16.59
C THR A 392 8.22 6.75 17.03
N ASN A 393 9.29 6.83 16.23
CA ASN A 393 10.60 6.28 16.60
C ASN A 393 11.35 7.18 17.58
N THR A 394 11.09 8.50 17.56
CA THR A 394 11.80 9.49 18.37
C THR A 394 11.21 9.61 19.78
N TYR A 395 9.87 9.57 19.89
CA TYR A 395 9.16 9.80 21.15
C TYR A 395 8.45 8.54 21.62
N SER A 396 8.84 7.98 22.76
CA SER A 396 8.17 6.80 23.32
C SER A 396 6.72 7.06 23.76
N ASP A 397 6.39 8.31 24.08
CA ASP A 397 5.07 8.80 24.50
C ASP A 397 4.29 9.42 23.31
N PHE A 398 4.62 9.05 22.06
CA PHE A 398 4.10 9.70 20.86
C PHE A 398 2.56 9.81 20.82
N LEU A 399 1.81 8.79 21.26
CA LEU A 399 0.34 8.85 21.28
C LEU A 399 -0.17 9.97 22.19
N GLN A 400 0.43 10.14 23.38
CA GLN A 400 0.05 11.20 24.32
C GLN A 400 0.38 12.59 23.77
N ARG A 401 1.47 12.71 22.99
CA ARG A 401 1.83 13.96 22.31
C ARG A 401 0.88 14.28 21.17
N LEU A 402 0.50 13.27 20.37
CA LEU A 402 -0.44 13.42 19.25
C LEU A 402 -1.86 13.82 19.72
N CYS A 403 -2.23 13.57 20.98
CA CYS A 403 -3.47 14.12 21.55
C CYS A 403 -3.39 15.61 21.94
N LYS A 404 -2.25 16.29 21.72
CA LYS A 404 -2.00 17.68 22.16
C LYS A 404 -1.62 18.61 21.00
N THR A 405 -2.19 18.36 19.83
CA THR A 405 -2.04 19.26 18.66
C THR A 405 -2.94 20.49 18.80
N THR A 406 -2.83 21.44 17.86
CA THR A 406 -3.76 22.58 17.78
C THR A 406 -5.12 22.21 17.18
N ASP A 407 -5.28 21.01 16.62
CA ASP A 407 -6.51 20.53 16.02
C ASP A 407 -7.35 19.75 17.05
N ASN A 408 -8.38 20.40 17.58
CA ASN A 408 -9.25 19.80 18.60
C ASN A 408 -10.00 18.55 18.11
N GLU A 409 -10.45 18.52 16.85
CA GLU A 409 -11.16 17.37 16.30
C GLU A 409 -10.21 16.16 16.21
N PHE A 410 -8.99 16.40 15.72
CA PHE A 410 -7.92 15.40 15.69
C PHE A 410 -7.64 14.84 17.09
N ASN A 411 -7.41 15.73 18.07
CA ASN A 411 -7.11 15.36 19.44
C ASN A 411 -8.23 14.51 20.06
N THR A 412 -9.50 14.93 19.91
CA THR A 412 -10.65 14.17 20.42
C THR A 412 -10.73 12.78 19.81
N ASN A 413 -10.57 12.67 18.48
CA ASN A 413 -10.62 11.40 17.78
C ASN A 413 -9.48 10.45 18.20
N TYR A 414 -8.26 10.99 18.36
CA TYR A 414 -7.11 10.23 18.84
C TYR A 414 -7.28 9.76 20.28
N GLN A 415 -7.85 10.61 21.14
CA GLN A 415 -8.17 10.26 22.52
C GLN A 415 -9.20 9.13 22.58
N ILE A 416 -10.30 9.22 21.82
CA ILE A 416 -11.31 8.16 21.72
C ILE A 416 -10.67 6.84 21.29
N LEU A 417 -9.80 6.86 20.28
CA LEU A 417 -9.14 5.65 19.80
C LEU A 417 -8.21 5.06 20.87
N SER A 418 -7.38 5.90 21.48
CA SER A 418 -6.46 5.49 22.55
C SER A 418 -7.21 4.84 23.72
N ASP A 419 -8.27 5.48 24.21
CA ASP A 419 -9.06 4.97 25.33
C ASP A 419 -9.78 3.67 24.98
N SER A 420 -10.28 3.55 23.75
CA SER A 420 -10.96 2.34 23.27
C SER A 420 -10.01 1.15 23.12
N LEU A 421 -8.73 1.38 22.82
CA LEU A 421 -7.75 0.30 22.65
C LEU A 421 -7.16 -0.19 23.99
N ASN A 422 -7.22 0.63 25.04
CA ASN A 422 -6.77 0.29 26.39
C ASN A 422 -7.83 -0.43 27.23
N GLN A 423 -9.05 -0.57 26.71
CA GLN A 423 -10.10 -1.46 27.23
C GLN A 423 -9.98 -2.83 26.56
#